data_AF-A0A849H283-F1
#
_entry.id   AF-A0A849H283-F1
#
_cell.length_a   1.000
_cell.length_b   1.000
_cell.length_c   1.000
_cell.angle_alpha   90.00
_cell.angle_beta   90.00
_cell.angle_gamma   90.00
#
_symmetry.space_group_name_H-M   'P 1'
#
loop_
_entity.id
_entity.type
_entity.pdbx_description
1 polymer ?
#
loop_
_entity_poly.entity_id
_entity_poly.type
_entity_poly.pdbx_seq_one_letter_code
_entity_poly.pdbx_strand_id
1 'polypeptide(L)'
;MRAPSRSPFFRAVWLVALPLLAAPGSRPLAGQAPDDVQQALSSMEFRHIGPANVGGRVSAIVGIPGDPSTYWVGGADGGVYKTTNGG
;
A
#
# COMPACT_ATOMS: atom_id res chain seq x y z
N MET A 1 43.69 63.98 24.07
CA MET A 1 44.07 62.64 24.57
C MET A 1 43.05 62.16 25.59
N ARG A 2 42.82 60.83 25.62
CA ARG A 2 41.94 60.02 26.51
C ARG A 2 40.56 59.66 25.94
N ALA A 3 40.51 58.50 25.29
CA ALA A 3 39.31 57.83 24.81
C ALA A 3 38.48 57.27 26.00
N PRO A 4 37.14 57.38 26.00
CA PRO A 4 36.31 56.73 26.99
C PRO A 4 36.11 55.24 26.69
N SER A 5 36.22 54.47 27.77
CA SER A 5 36.16 53.01 27.93
C SER A 5 34.93 52.35 27.28
N ARG A 6 35.16 51.26 26.53
CA ARG A 6 34.11 50.39 25.95
C ARG A 6 33.65 49.39 27.00
N SER A 7 32.39 49.49 27.47
CA SER A 7 31.80 48.57 28.43
C SER A 7 31.42 47.22 27.77
N PRO A 8 31.59 46.08 28.46
CA PRO A 8 31.38 44.74 27.88
C PRO A 8 29.91 44.30 27.83
N PHE A 9 28.98 45.13 28.30
CA PHE A 9 27.57 44.76 28.47
C PHE A 9 26.75 44.73 27.16
N PHE A 10 27.27 45.28 26.06
CA PHE A 10 26.57 45.30 24.77
C PHE A 10 26.74 44.04 23.90
N ARG A 11 27.53 43.05 24.33
CA ARG A 11 27.77 41.82 23.55
C ARG A 11 26.86 40.64 23.93
N ALA A 12 26.20 40.67 25.08
CA ALA A 12 25.44 39.52 25.58
C ALA A 12 24.02 39.39 25.01
N VAL A 13 23.45 40.46 24.44
CA VAL A 13 22.07 40.45 23.90
C VAL A 13 21.98 39.87 22.48
N TRP A 14 23.11 39.70 21.78
CA TRP A 14 23.14 39.08 20.45
C TRP A 14 23.37 37.57 20.44
N LEU A 15 23.56 36.93 21.61
CA LEU A 15 23.77 35.47 21.70
C LEU A 15 22.55 34.69 22.22
N VAL A 16 21.43 35.36 22.54
CA VAL A 16 20.18 34.70 22.97
C VAL A 16 19.04 34.84 21.95
N ALA A 17 19.16 35.73 20.97
CA ALA A 17 18.10 35.99 19.98
C ALA A 17 18.28 35.28 18.62
N LEU A 18 19.15 34.27 18.51
CA LEU A 18 19.44 33.60 17.24
C LEU A 18 19.47 32.06 17.31
N PRO A 19 18.42 31.42 17.86
CA PRO A 19 17.93 30.24 17.15
C PRO A 19 16.39 30.18 17.14
N LEU A 20 15.71 31.31 16.90
CA LEU A 20 14.25 31.33 16.68
C LEU A 20 13.87 31.68 15.24
N LEU A 21 14.68 31.23 14.27
CA LEU A 21 14.30 31.19 12.85
C LEU A 21 14.80 29.91 12.16
N ALA A 22 14.87 28.80 12.90
CA ALA A 22 14.76 27.50 12.25
C ALA A 22 13.29 27.30 11.90
N ALA A 23 12.84 27.94 10.82
CA ALA A 23 11.60 27.54 10.17
C ALA A 23 11.66 26.01 9.99
N PRO A 24 10.63 25.24 10.37
CA PRO A 24 10.55 23.88 9.85
C PRO A 24 10.53 24.07 8.35
N GLY A 25 11.68 23.77 7.71
CA GLY A 25 11.83 23.86 6.28
C GLY A 25 10.62 23.18 5.70
N SER A 26 9.87 23.91 4.87
CA SER A 26 8.77 23.40 4.09
C SER A 26 9.30 22.16 3.39
N ARG A 27 9.05 20.99 3.99
CA ARG A 27 9.30 19.73 3.33
C ARG A 27 8.45 19.84 2.08
N PRO A 28 9.05 19.79 0.87
CA PRO A 28 8.22 19.67 -0.30
C PRO A 28 7.31 18.50 0.00
N LEU A 29 6.00 18.71 -0.10
CA LEU A 29 5.05 17.61 -0.19
C LEU A 29 5.38 16.99 -1.55
N ALA A 30 6.45 16.21 -1.60
CA ALA A 30 6.72 15.35 -2.72
C ALA A 30 5.46 14.51 -2.80
N GLY A 31 4.66 14.75 -3.84
CA GLY A 31 3.64 13.79 -4.21
C GLY A 31 4.33 12.43 -4.22
N GLN A 32 3.71 11.43 -3.62
CA GLN A 32 4.23 10.07 -3.63
C GLN A 32 4.71 9.82 -5.06
N ALA A 33 6.04 9.62 -5.23
CA ALA A 33 6.55 9.11 -6.49
C ALA A 33 5.65 7.91 -6.83
N PRO A 34 5.26 7.67 -8.09
CA PRO A 34 4.39 6.54 -8.40
C PRO A 34 5.02 5.30 -7.76
N ASP A 35 4.49 4.90 -6.60
CA ASP A 35 4.91 3.68 -5.94
C ASP A 35 4.60 2.66 -7.01
N ASP A 36 5.62 1.94 -7.47
CA ASP A 36 5.43 0.98 -8.53
C ASP A 36 4.36 0.00 -8.02
N VAL A 37 3.12 0.18 -8.48
CA VAL A 37 1.96 -0.56 -8.00
C VAL A 37 2.22 -2.05 -8.23
N GLN A 38 2.99 -2.38 -9.27
CA GLN A 38 3.46 -3.73 -9.53
C GLN A 38 4.35 -4.25 -8.39
N GLN A 39 5.28 -3.45 -7.90
CA GLN A 39 6.16 -3.80 -6.78
C GLN A 39 5.37 -3.91 -5.46
N ALA A 40 4.43 -2.99 -5.22
CA ALA A 40 3.57 -3.02 -4.04
C ALA A 40 2.63 -4.24 -4.01
N LEU A 41 2.15 -4.68 -5.17
CA LEU A 41 1.27 -5.85 -5.31
C LEU A 41 2.03 -7.16 -5.53
N SER A 42 3.35 -7.14 -5.68
CA SER A 42 4.16 -8.31 -6.07
C SER A 42 4.09 -9.48 -5.07
N SER A 43 3.79 -9.20 -3.79
CA SER A 43 3.61 -10.19 -2.73
C SER A 43 2.14 -10.52 -2.43
N MET A 44 1.20 -9.90 -3.15
CA MET A 44 -0.23 -10.16 -2.98
C MET A 44 -0.67 -11.29 -3.90
N GLU A 45 -1.27 -12.32 -3.30
CA GLU A 45 -1.89 -13.40 -4.05
C GLU A 45 -3.40 -13.22 -4.09
N PHE A 46 -3.98 -13.45 -5.28
CA PHE A 46 -5.42 -13.63 -5.39
C PHE A 46 -5.83 -14.88 -4.61
N ARG A 47 -6.71 -14.69 -3.63
CA ARG A 47 -7.29 -15.80 -2.86
C ARG A 47 -8.81 -15.67 -2.86
N HIS A 48 -9.47 -16.81 -2.78
CA HIS A 48 -10.92 -16.84 -2.61
C HIS A 48 -11.29 -16.29 -1.22
N ILE A 49 -12.19 -15.30 -1.17
CA ILE A 49 -12.67 -14.68 0.09
C ILE A 49 -14.09 -15.16 0.46
N GLY A 50 -14.87 -15.59 -0.53
CA GLY A 50 -16.29 -15.94 -0.40
C GLY A 50 -16.55 -17.42 -0.15
N PRO A 51 -17.78 -17.77 0.30
CA PRO A 51 -18.10 -19.10 0.80
C PRO A 51 -17.99 -20.14 -0.34
N ALA A 52 -17.30 -21.24 -0.06
CA ALA A 52 -16.89 -22.24 -1.06
C ALA A 52 -18.03 -23.09 -1.62
N ASN A 53 -19.27 -22.83 -1.22
CA ASN A 53 -20.42 -23.67 -1.49
C ASN A 53 -21.24 -23.20 -2.70
N VAL A 54 -21.73 -21.95 -2.79
CA VAL A 54 -22.47 -21.50 -3.99
C VAL A 54 -22.52 -19.97 -4.08
N GLY A 55 -22.10 -19.41 -5.21
CA GLY A 55 -22.45 -18.06 -5.63
C GLY A 55 -22.87 -18.08 -7.10
N GLY A 56 -24.05 -17.53 -7.41
CA GLY A 56 -24.56 -17.46 -8.78
C GLY A 56 -25.31 -18.72 -9.26
N ARG A 57 -25.61 -18.76 -10.56
CA ARG A 57 -26.32 -19.88 -11.21
C ARG A 57 -25.35 -20.78 -11.98
N VAL A 58 -25.50 -22.10 -11.88
CA VAL A 58 -24.75 -23.05 -12.71
C VAL A 58 -25.50 -23.28 -14.02
N SER A 59 -24.82 -23.06 -15.15
CA SER A 59 -25.36 -23.27 -16.49
C SER A 59 -25.11 -24.69 -17.00
N ALA A 60 -23.97 -25.28 -16.64
CA ALA A 60 -23.58 -26.61 -17.10
C ALA A 60 -22.61 -27.29 -16.13
N ILE A 61 -22.68 -28.62 -16.07
CA ILE A 61 -21.73 -29.49 -15.38
C ILE A 61 -21.34 -30.62 -16.34
N VAL A 62 -20.04 -30.90 -16.44
CA VAL A 62 -19.53 -32.01 -17.27
C VAL A 62 -18.53 -32.82 -16.46
N GLY A 63 -18.78 -34.13 -16.34
CA GLY A 63 -17.85 -35.11 -15.79
C GLY A 63 -17.03 -35.80 -16.90
N ILE A 64 -15.89 -36.38 -16.54
CA ILE A 64 -15.06 -37.16 -17.47
C ILE A 64 -15.43 -38.65 -17.37
N PRO A 65 -15.86 -39.32 -18.46
CA PRO A 65 -16.12 -40.76 -18.43
C PRO A 65 -14.90 -41.56 -17.97
N GLY A 66 -15.10 -42.41 -16.95
CA GLY A 66 -14.03 -43.23 -16.38
C GLY A 66 -13.18 -42.55 -15.30
N ASP A 67 -13.36 -41.24 -15.06
CA ASP A 67 -12.74 -40.51 -13.96
C ASP A 67 -13.82 -39.88 -13.06
N PRO A 68 -14.18 -40.54 -11.94
CA PRO A 68 -15.19 -40.03 -11.03
C PRO A 68 -14.71 -38.87 -10.16
N SER A 69 -13.46 -38.44 -10.28
CA SER A 69 -12.88 -37.36 -9.46
C SER A 69 -12.84 -36.01 -10.19
N THR A 70 -12.92 -36.01 -11.52
CA THR A 70 -12.79 -34.79 -12.32
C THR A 70 -14.13 -34.29 -12.87
N TYR A 71 -14.47 -33.04 -12.51
CA TYR A 71 -15.65 -32.35 -12.99
C TYR A 71 -15.33 -30.91 -13.37
N TRP A 72 -16.03 -30.41 -14.39
CA TRP A 72 -16.02 -29.02 -14.81
C TRP A 72 -17.38 -28.39 -14.58
N VAL A 73 -17.40 -27.17 -14.03
CA VAL A 73 -18.63 -26.43 -13.69
C VAL A 73 -18.57 -25.05 -14.37
N GLY A 74 -19.60 -24.75 -15.17
CA GLY A 74 -19.75 -23.45 -15.83
C GLY A 74 -20.79 -22.58 -15.12
N GLY A 75 -20.36 -21.41 -14.62
CA GLY A 75 -21.24 -20.41 -14.02
C GLY A 75 -21.90 -19.53 -15.09
N ALA A 76 -23.15 -19.14 -14.85
CA ALA A 76 -23.90 -18.25 -15.74
C ALA A 76 -23.40 -16.80 -15.69
N ASP A 77 -22.79 -16.40 -14.58
CA ASP A 77 -22.28 -15.05 -14.34
C ASP A 77 -20.84 -14.86 -14.83
N GLY A 78 -20.31 -15.88 -15.55
CA GLY A 78 -18.92 -15.96 -15.98
C GLY A 78 -18.07 -16.72 -14.97
N GLY A 79 -17.32 -17.72 -15.44
CA GLY A 79 -16.45 -18.56 -14.62
C GLY A 79 -16.52 -20.03 -15.02
N VAL A 80 -15.36 -20.68 -15.03
CA VAL A 80 -15.23 -22.12 -15.25
C VAL A 80 -14.37 -22.68 -14.12
N TYR A 81 -14.92 -23.66 -13.40
CA TYR A 81 -14.29 -24.27 -12.24
C TYR A 81 -14.02 -25.74 -12.53
N LYS A 82 -12.92 -26.26 -11.96
CA LYS A 82 -12.52 -27.66 -12.09
C LYS A 82 -12.26 -28.24 -10.70
N THR A 83 -12.75 -29.44 -10.46
CA THR A 83 -12.27 -30.32 -9.37
C THR A 83 -11.57 -31.54 -9.97
N THR A 84 -10.63 -32.12 -9.24
CA THR A 84 -9.94 -33.39 -9.55
C THR A 84 -9.93 -34.33 -8.33
N ASN A 85 -10.81 -34.07 -7.37
CA ASN A 85 -10.91 -34.78 -6.10
C ASN A 85 -12.37 -35.08 -5.71
N GLY A 86 -13.30 -34.92 -6.65
CA GLY A 86 -14.73 -35.21 -6.44
C GLY A 86 -15.54 -34.05 -5.85
N GLY A 87 -14.96 -32.85 -5.77
CA GLY A 87 -15.50 -31.69 -5.06
C GLY A 87 -14.81 -31.48 -3.71
#